data_AF-A0A2T2YEH5-F1
#
_entry.id   AF-A0A2T2YEH5-F1
#
_cell.length_a   1.000
_cell.length_b   1.000
_cell.length_c   1.000
_cell.angle_alpha   90.00
_cell.angle_beta   90.00
_cell.angle_gamma   90.00
#
_symmetry.space_group_name_H-M   'P 1'
#
loop_
_entity.id
_entity.type
_entity.pdbx_description
1 polymer ?
#
loop_
_entity_poly.entity_id
_entity_poly.type
_entity_poly.pdbx_seq_one_letter_code
_entity_poly.pdbx_strand_id
1 'polypeptide(L)'
;MYFQNILLPQLLPILLGLINRYIFSDWSFIAFLMVAVSLDTVTGIWVAYKFRKIHSMRLRKQFCEKVAQYGVGLILVHILSSHLVDGQPNQAFNTLMPYFKGVMYMVFLGAECISVDENMGKLGLPFLPKWFRRRMQEFNETGVLPPPPTKITSETENQSN
;
A
#
# COMPACT_ATOMS: atom_id res chain seq x y z
N MET A 1 31.61 -19.04 32.03
CA MET A 1 30.81 -18.95 30.79
C MET A 1 29.31 -18.98 31.10
N TYR A 2 28.82 -18.10 31.99
CA TYR A 2 27.40 -18.01 32.38
C TYR A 2 26.84 -16.57 32.33
N PHE A 3 27.70 -15.56 32.23
CA PHE A 3 27.29 -14.15 32.26
C PHE A 3 26.66 -13.66 30.94
N GLN A 4 27.00 -14.29 29.80
CA GLN A 4 26.42 -13.95 28.50
C GLN A 4 24.97 -14.42 28.33
N ASN A 5 24.51 -15.41 29.12
CA ASN A 5 23.16 -15.99 28.99
C ASN A 5 22.08 -15.26 29.81
N ILE A 6 22.45 -14.28 30.64
CA ILE A 6 21.50 -13.54 31.49
C ILE A 6 21.15 -12.16 30.90
N LEU A 7 22.06 -11.54 30.13
CA LEU A 7 21.86 -10.20 29.57
C LEU A 7 21.03 -10.20 28.27
N LEU A 8 21.25 -11.17 27.37
CA LEU A 8 20.48 -11.30 26.13
C LEU A 8 18.95 -11.39 26.31
N PRO A 9 18.40 -12.20 27.25
CA PRO A 9 16.95 -12.28 27.42
C PRO A 9 16.33 -11.00 28.02
N GLN A 10 17.12 -10.11 28.62
CA GLN A 10 16.65 -8.84 29.18
C GLN A 10 16.74 -7.69 28.18
N LEU A 11 17.71 -7.74 27.25
CA LEU A 11 17.86 -6.73 26.20
C LEU A 11 16.79 -6.85 25.11
N LEU A 12 16.36 -8.07 24.78
CA LEU A 12 15.33 -8.31 23.77
C LEU A 12 14.01 -7.57 24.04
N PRO A 13 13.37 -7.68 25.22
CA PRO A 13 12.13 -6.95 25.48
C PRO A 13 12.32 -5.43 25.50
N ILE A 14 13.49 -4.93 25.92
CA ILE A 14 13.81 -3.50 25.87
C ILE A 14 13.89 -3.01 24.42
N LEU A 15 14.61 -3.75 23.57
CA LEU A 15 14.73 -3.44 22.14
C LEU A 15 13.37 -3.52 21.44
N LEU A 16 12.59 -4.57 21.70
CA LEU A 16 11.23 -4.70 21.17
C LEU A 16 10.32 -3.57 21.66
N GLY A 17 10.47 -3.14 22.91
CA GLY A 17 9.76 -1.99 23.46
C GLY A 17 10.10 -0.68 22.75
N LEU A 18 11.38 -0.45 22.45
CA LEU A 18 11.83 0.72 21.68
C LEU A 18 11.33 0.67 20.22
N ILE A 19 11.37 -0.49 19.58
CA ILE A 19 10.84 -0.69 18.22
C ILE A 19 9.33 -0.41 18.21
N ASN A 20 8.58 -1.01 19.14
CA ASN A 20 7.13 -0.81 19.23
C ASN A 20 6.77 0.66 19.50
N ARG A 21 7.57 1.35 20.31
CA ARG A 21 7.30 2.75 20.65
C ARG A 21 7.64 3.69 19.51
N TYR A 22 8.82 3.58 18.91
CA TYR A 22 9.35 4.59 18.00
C TYR A 22 9.30 4.22 16.53
N ILE A 23 9.31 2.94 16.20
CA ILE A 23 9.37 2.48 14.80
C ILE A 23 7.98 2.09 14.31
N PHE A 24 7.36 1.09 14.95
CA PHE A 24 6.07 0.57 14.50
C PHE A 24 5.44 -0.36 15.54
N SER A 25 4.13 -0.25 15.75
CA SER A 25 3.39 -1.06 16.74
C SER A 25 2.34 -2.02 16.17
N ASP A 26 1.86 -1.83 14.94
CA ASP A 26 0.70 -2.54 14.40
C ASP A 26 1.06 -3.78 13.57
N TRP A 27 1.74 -4.75 14.19
CA TRP A 27 2.26 -5.95 13.51
C TRP A 27 1.21 -6.74 12.71
N SER A 28 -0.04 -6.75 13.16
CA SER A 28 -1.15 -7.36 12.42
C SER A 28 -1.34 -6.74 11.03
N PHE A 29 -1.20 -5.42 10.92
CA PHE A 29 -1.31 -4.73 9.63
C PHE A 29 -0.18 -5.12 8.68
N ILE A 30 1.06 -5.24 9.19
CA ILE A 30 2.19 -5.72 8.38
C ILE A 30 1.90 -7.10 7.81
N ALA A 31 1.31 -8.01 8.59
CA ALA A 31 0.95 -9.34 8.10
C ALA A 31 -0.04 -9.27 6.93
N PHE A 32 -1.10 -8.47 7.04
CA PHE A 32 -2.06 -8.27 5.94
C PHE A 32 -1.42 -7.62 4.71
N LEU A 33 -0.57 -6.61 4.91
CA LEU A 33 0.15 -5.96 3.81
C LEU A 33 1.10 -6.93 3.10
N MET A 34 1.81 -7.77 3.85
CA MET A 34 2.69 -8.80 3.28
C MET A 34 1.93 -9.83 2.47
N VAL A 35 0.72 -10.21 2.90
CA VAL A 35 -0.18 -11.08 2.11
C VAL A 35 -0.57 -10.39 0.80
N ALA A 36 -0.92 -9.11 0.83
CA ALA A 36 -1.27 -8.34 -0.36
C ALA A 36 -0.11 -8.23 -1.37
N VAL A 37 1.10 -7.87 -0.89
CA VAL A 37 2.32 -7.81 -1.71
C VAL A 37 2.69 -9.18 -2.29
N SER A 38 2.49 -10.25 -1.52
CA SER A 38 2.73 -11.62 -1.97
C SER A 38 1.74 -12.02 -3.07
N LEU A 39 0.47 -11.67 -2.92
CA LEU A 39 -0.55 -11.90 -3.94
C LEU A 39 -0.22 -11.17 -5.25
N ASP A 40 0.20 -9.90 -5.16
CA ASP A 40 0.68 -9.16 -6.32
C ASP A 40 1.88 -9.84 -6.98
N THR A 41 2.86 -10.29 -6.19
CA THR A 41 4.04 -10.99 -6.71
C THR A 41 3.65 -12.28 -7.44
N VAL A 42 2.73 -13.07 -6.88
CA VAL A 42 2.21 -14.30 -7.50
C VAL A 42 1.50 -13.98 -8.82
N THR A 43 0.63 -12.96 -8.84
CA THR A 43 -0.05 -12.54 -10.07
C THR A 43 0.91 -12.02 -11.13
N GLY A 44 1.94 -11.27 -10.75
CA GLY A 44 3.01 -10.80 -11.63
C GLY A 44 3.84 -11.95 -12.20
N ILE A 45 4.17 -12.96 -11.40
CA ILE A 45 4.83 -14.19 -11.84
C ILE A 45 3.96 -14.94 -12.85
N TRP A 46 2.65 -15.06 -12.59
CA TRP A 46 1.73 -15.74 -13.49
C TRP A 46 1.67 -15.06 -14.87
N VAL A 47 1.59 -13.73 -14.89
CA VAL A 47 1.70 -12.94 -16.13
C VAL A 47 3.03 -13.22 -16.83
N ALA A 48 4.16 -13.10 -16.12
CA ALA A 48 5.48 -13.32 -16.70
C ALA A 48 5.64 -14.73 -17.29
N TYR A 49 5.07 -15.74 -16.64
CA TYR A 49 5.03 -17.12 -17.12
C TYR A 49 4.20 -17.25 -18.41
N LYS A 50 2.97 -16.73 -18.42
CA LYS A 50 2.07 -16.79 -19.60
C LYS A 50 2.68 -16.13 -20.84
N PHE A 51 3.37 -15.00 -20.66
CA PHE A 51 4.00 -14.25 -21.76
C PHE A 51 5.46 -14.65 -22.02
N ARG A 52 5.98 -15.69 -21.36
CA ARG A 52 7.38 -16.18 -21.48
C ARG A 52 8.45 -15.08 -21.27
N LYS A 53 8.18 -14.11 -20.39
CA LYS A 53 9.09 -13.00 -20.04
C LYS A 53 9.52 -13.08 -18.58
N ILE A 54 9.99 -14.25 -18.14
CA ILE A 54 10.44 -14.45 -16.76
C ILE A 54 11.84 -13.85 -16.62
N HIS A 55 11.94 -12.76 -15.88
CA HIS A 55 13.21 -12.17 -15.47
C HIS A 55 13.25 -12.07 -13.95
N SER A 56 13.92 -13.02 -13.30
CA SER A 56 13.96 -13.14 -11.83
C SER A 56 14.46 -11.86 -11.14
N MET A 57 15.43 -11.17 -11.73
CA MET A 57 15.96 -9.93 -11.19
C MET A 57 14.96 -8.77 -11.28
N ARG A 58 14.03 -8.79 -12.25
CA ARG A 58 12.96 -7.80 -12.35
C ARG A 58 11.93 -8.02 -11.24
N LEU A 59 11.50 -9.26 -11.04
CA LEU A 59 10.53 -9.64 -10.00
C LEU A 59 11.07 -9.33 -8.60
N ARG A 60 12.33 -9.70 -8.32
CA ARG A 60 12.99 -9.39 -7.05
C ARG A 60 13.10 -7.89 -6.82
N LYS A 61 13.49 -7.13 -7.84
CA LYS A 61 13.59 -5.66 -7.75
C LYS A 61 12.23 -5.05 -7.40
N GLN A 62 11.17 -5.44 -8.09
CA GLN A 62 9.81 -4.93 -7.83
C GLN A 62 9.34 -5.25 -6.41
N PHE A 63 9.57 -6.48 -5.93
CA PHE A 63 9.24 -6.86 -4.56
C PHE A 63 10.02 -6.05 -3.52
N CYS A 64 11.35 -5.93 -3.69
CA CYS A 64 12.19 -5.17 -2.77
C CYS A 64 11.83 -3.67 -2.75
N GLU A 65 11.51 -3.08 -3.89
CA GLU A 65 11.07 -1.68 -3.98
C GLU A 65 9.77 -1.44 -3.21
N LYS A 66 8.78 -2.33 -3.38
CA LYS A 66 7.51 -2.27 -2.63
C LYS A 66 7.72 -2.37 -1.13
N VAL A 67 8.47 -3.39 -0.69
CA VAL A 67 8.77 -3.59 0.74
C VAL A 67 9.50 -2.38 1.33
N ALA A 68 10.47 -1.82 0.61
CA ALA A 68 11.20 -0.63 1.07
C ALA A 68 10.29 0.61 1.16
N GLN A 69 9.50 0.88 0.12
CA GLN A 69 8.58 2.02 0.08
C GLN A 69 7.54 1.95 1.19
N TYR A 70 6.92 0.79 1.39
CA TYR A 70 5.94 0.61 2.46
C TYR A 70 6.58 0.58 3.85
N GLY A 71 7.78 0.01 4.00
CA GLY A 71 8.52 0.05 5.25
C GLY A 71 8.77 1.49 5.71
N VAL A 72 9.28 2.34 4.82
CA VAL A 72 9.47 3.77 5.11
C VAL A 72 8.13 4.46 5.39
N GLY A 73 7.12 4.21 4.57
CA GLY A 73 5.79 4.79 4.75
C GLY A 73 5.14 4.43 6.09
N LEU A 74 5.25 3.18 6.52
CA LEU A 74 4.70 2.71 7.80
C LEU A 74 5.39 3.33 9.00
N ILE A 75 6.71 3.48 8.95
CA ILE A 75 7.48 4.17 9.99
C ILE A 75 7.02 5.63 10.09
N LEU A 76 6.90 6.32 8.96
CA LEU A 76 6.44 7.71 8.94
C LEU A 76 5.01 7.85 9.48
N VAL A 77 4.10 6.97 9.06
CA VAL A 77 2.72 6.96 9.56
C VAL A 77 2.68 6.69 11.06
N HIS A 78 3.49 5.75 11.55
CA HIS A 78 3.58 5.46 12.98
C HIS A 78 4.11 6.66 13.76
N ILE A 79 5.22 7.28 13.32
CA ILE A 79 5.80 8.48 13.95
C ILE A 79 4.78 9.62 13.99
N LEU A 80 4.10 9.88 12.87
CA LEU A 80 3.06 10.91 12.79
C LEU A 80 1.91 10.58 13.73
N SER A 81 1.40 9.35 13.73
CA SER A 81 0.27 8.98 14.58
C SER A 81 0.59 8.92 16.08
N SER A 82 1.87 8.81 16.46
CA SER A 82 2.33 8.62 17.84
C SER A 82 2.98 9.87 18.46
N HIS A 83 3.02 10.97 17.71
CA HIS A 83 3.63 12.22 18.15
C HIS A 83 2.89 12.84 19.36
N LEU A 84 3.63 13.23 20.38
CA LEU A 84 3.14 13.94 21.57
C LEU A 84 3.62 15.39 21.52
N VAL A 85 2.77 16.34 21.89
CA VAL A 85 3.15 17.75 22.01
C VAL A 85 3.39 18.02 23.50
N ASP A 86 4.61 18.43 23.87
CA ASP A 86 5.02 18.65 25.27
C ASP A 86 4.79 17.47 26.22
N GLY A 87 4.92 16.24 25.69
CA GLY A 87 4.71 15.01 26.46
C GLY A 87 3.24 14.69 26.77
N GLN A 88 2.31 15.52 26.32
CA GLN A 88 0.88 15.30 26.45
C GLN A 88 0.25 15.03 25.07
N PRO A 89 -0.69 14.08 24.99
CA PRO A 89 -1.46 13.93 23.77
C PRO A 89 -2.43 15.10 23.62
N ASN A 90 -2.29 15.89 22.57
CA ASN A 90 -3.31 16.88 22.21
C ASN A 90 -4.62 16.13 21.91
N GLN A 91 -5.74 16.53 22.53
CA GLN A 91 -7.03 15.87 22.38
C GLN A 91 -7.52 15.81 20.93
N ALA A 92 -7.25 16.86 20.13
CA ALA A 92 -7.53 16.85 18.69
C ALA A 92 -6.69 15.80 17.95
N PHE A 93 -5.44 15.63 18.37
CA PHE A 93 -4.50 14.69 17.78
C PHE A 93 -4.88 13.23 18.06
N ASN A 94 -5.23 12.92 19.32
CA ASN A 94 -5.73 11.60 19.71
C ASN A 94 -6.99 11.19 18.95
N THR A 95 -7.83 12.16 18.59
CA THR A 95 -9.07 11.88 17.87
C THR A 95 -8.81 11.70 16.37
N LEU A 96 -7.98 12.53 15.75
CA LEU A 96 -7.78 12.54 14.29
C LEU A 96 -6.74 11.53 13.80
N MET A 97 -5.65 11.31 14.54
CA MET A 97 -4.55 10.45 14.07
C MET A 97 -4.92 8.98 13.86
N PRO A 98 -5.80 8.36 14.66
CA PRO A 98 -6.26 6.99 14.37
C PRO A 98 -6.95 6.88 13.00
N TYR A 99 -7.76 7.88 12.62
CA TYR A 99 -8.40 7.91 11.30
C TYR A 99 -7.38 8.13 10.19
N PHE A 100 -6.43 9.05 10.37
CA PHE A 100 -5.34 9.26 9.43
C PHE A 100 -4.54 7.97 9.19
N LYS A 101 -4.14 7.29 10.27
CA LYS A 101 -3.44 6.01 10.21
C LYS A 101 -4.25 4.96 9.44
N GLY A 102 -5.55 4.84 9.73
CA GLY A 102 -6.47 3.96 9.02
C GLY A 102 -6.57 4.27 7.52
N VAL A 103 -6.67 5.56 7.14
CA VAL A 103 -6.67 5.99 5.74
C VAL A 103 -5.37 5.62 5.05
N MET A 104 -4.23 5.86 5.68
CA MET A 104 -2.92 5.50 5.11
C MET A 104 -2.77 3.99 4.92
N TYR A 105 -3.29 3.20 5.86
CA TYR A 105 -3.33 1.74 5.77
C TYR A 105 -4.20 1.27 4.59
N MET A 106 -5.36 1.91 4.40
CA MET A 106 -6.20 1.66 3.23
C MET A 106 -5.50 2.07 1.93
N VAL A 107 -4.73 3.15 1.91
CA VAL A 107 -3.96 3.57 0.73
C VAL A 107 -2.90 2.52 0.37
N PHE A 108 -2.15 1.99 1.35
CA PHE A 108 -1.16 0.94 1.09
C PHE A 108 -1.80 -0.34 0.54
N LEU A 109 -2.88 -0.82 1.16
CA LEU A 109 -3.61 -1.99 0.66
C LEU A 109 -4.26 -1.73 -0.70
N GLY A 110 -4.85 -0.55 -0.89
CA GLY A 110 -5.48 -0.15 -2.15
C GLY A 110 -4.49 -0.10 -3.30
N ALA A 111 -3.26 0.39 -3.07
CA ALA A 111 -2.19 0.37 -4.05
C ALA A 111 -1.85 -1.06 -4.50
N GLU A 112 -1.78 -2.01 -3.57
CA GLU A 112 -1.57 -3.43 -3.91
C GLU A 112 -2.76 -4.02 -4.65
N CYS A 113 -4.00 -3.70 -4.27
CA CYS A 113 -5.19 -4.12 -5.01
C CYS A 113 -5.15 -3.65 -6.48
N ILE A 114 -4.76 -2.40 -6.73
CA ILE A 114 -4.62 -1.85 -8.09
C ILE A 114 -3.52 -2.59 -8.86
N SER A 115 -2.39 -2.88 -8.22
CA SER A 115 -1.28 -3.64 -8.81
C SER A 115 -1.70 -5.05 -9.23
N VAL A 116 -2.44 -5.76 -8.36
CA VAL A 116 -3.02 -7.08 -8.65
C VAL A 116 -3.99 -7.00 -9.83
N ASP A 117 -4.87 -5.99 -9.85
CA ASP A 117 -5.82 -5.80 -10.95
C ASP A 117 -5.12 -5.54 -12.29
N GLU A 118 -4.00 -4.80 -12.29
CA GLU A 118 -3.21 -4.58 -13.51
C GLU A 118 -2.63 -5.89 -14.05
N ASN A 119 -2.11 -6.74 -13.16
CA ASN A 119 -1.61 -8.07 -13.54
C ASN A 119 -2.74 -8.98 -14.04
N MET A 120 -3.90 -8.97 -13.38
CA MET A 120 -5.09 -9.70 -13.82
C MET A 120 -5.66 -9.19 -15.14
N GLY A 121 -5.62 -7.88 -15.37
CA GLY A 121 -5.98 -7.24 -16.62
C GLY A 121 -5.14 -7.76 -17.79
N LYS A 122 -3.83 -7.95 -17.59
CA LYS A 122 -2.92 -8.56 -18.59
C LYS A 122 -3.28 -10.02 -18.90
N LEU A 123 -3.90 -10.74 -17.96
CA LEU A 123 -4.41 -12.09 -18.18
C LEU A 123 -5.78 -12.14 -18.87
N GLY A 124 -6.48 -11.00 -18.97
CA GLY A 124 -7.85 -10.90 -19.47
C GLY A 124 -8.92 -11.07 -18.39
N LEU A 125 -8.55 -11.04 -17.10
CA LEU A 125 -9.45 -11.26 -15.95
C LEU A 125 -9.46 -10.08 -14.97
N PRO A 126 -9.58 -8.82 -15.41
CA PRO A 126 -9.61 -7.68 -14.48
C PRO A 126 -10.86 -7.72 -13.60
N PHE A 127 -10.72 -7.33 -12.34
CA PHE A 127 -11.84 -7.26 -11.39
C PHE A 127 -12.33 -5.82 -11.18
N LEU A 128 -11.49 -4.80 -11.43
CA LEU A 128 -11.92 -3.41 -11.32
C LEU A 128 -12.66 -2.93 -12.59
N PRO A 129 -13.68 -2.05 -12.43
CA PRO A 129 -14.36 -1.43 -13.56
C PRO A 129 -13.41 -0.69 -14.50
N LYS A 130 -13.67 -0.73 -15.81
CA LYS A 130 -12.82 -0.09 -16.84
C LYS A 130 -12.62 1.41 -16.61
N TRP A 131 -13.68 2.12 -16.19
CA TRP A 131 -13.60 3.56 -15.92
C TRP A 131 -12.64 3.89 -14.77
N PHE A 132 -12.58 3.02 -13.75
CA PHE A 132 -11.71 3.20 -12.59
C PHE A 132 -10.25 2.97 -12.97
N ARG A 133 -9.97 1.87 -13.69
CA ARG A 133 -8.62 1.57 -14.21
C ARG A 133 -8.06 2.69 -15.07
N ARG A 134 -8.86 3.18 -16.02
CA ARG A 134 -8.44 4.26 -16.93
C ARG A 134 -8.00 5.50 -16.15
N ARG A 135 -8.80 5.88 -15.15
CA ARG A 135 -8.52 7.02 -14.25
C ARG A 135 -7.17 6.89 -13.54
N MET A 136 -6.88 5.69 -13.02
CA MET A 136 -5.64 5.41 -12.29
C MET A 136 -4.43 5.39 -13.21
N GLN A 137 -4.56 4.83 -14.41
CA GLN A 137 -3.51 4.81 -15.43
C GLN A 137 -3.15 6.23 -15.90
N GLU A 138 -4.17 7.03 -16.24
CA GLU A 138 -4.00 8.41 -16.67
C GLU A 138 -3.33 9.26 -15.59
N PHE A 139 -3.70 9.07 -14.32
CA PHE A 139 -3.05 9.75 -13.19
C PHE A 139 -1.59 9.35 -13.03
N ASN A 140 -1.26 8.06 -13.18
CA ASN A 140 0.11 7.57 -13.05
C ASN A 140 1.03 8.08 -14.17
N GLU A 141 0.49 8.28 -15.37
CA GLU A 141 1.24 8.77 -16.53
C GLU A 141 1.41 10.30 -16.54
N THR A 142 0.38 11.06 -16.12
CA THR A 142 0.34 12.52 -16.28
C THR A 142 0.49 13.30 -14.98
N GLY A 143 0.27 12.66 -13.82
CA GLY A 143 0.15 13.35 -12.52
C GLY A 143 -1.12 14.21 -12.38
N VAL A 144 -2.01 14.20 -13.38
CA VAL A 144 -3.24 15.01 -13.42
C VAL A 144 -4.45 14.09 -13.39
N LEU A 145 -5.48 14.47 -12.64
CA LEU A 145 -6.76 13.78 -12.66
C LEU A 145 -7.57 14.25 -13.89
N PRO A 146 -7.85 13.40 -14.90
CA PRO A 146 -8.77 13.74 -15.99
C PRO A 146 -10.16 14.16 -15.50
N PRO A 147 -10.94 14.96 -16.25
CA PRO A 147 -12.32 15.24 -15.86
C PRO A 147 -13.19 13.97 -15.89
N PRO A 148 -14.25 13.88 -15.07
CA PRO A 148 -15.19 12.75 -15.12
C PRO A 148 -15.81 12.63 -16.53
N PRO A 149 -16.14 11.42 -17.00
CA PRO A 149 -16.74 11.25 -18.31
C PRO A 149 -18.10 11.96 -18.35
N THR A 150 -18.18 13.03 -19.15
CA THR A 150 -19.43 13.73 -19.44
C THR A 150 -20.38 12.72 -20.09
N LYS A 151 -21.54 12.48 -19.48
CA LYS A 151 -22.62 11.74 -20.15
C LYS A 151 -22.94 12.54 -21.41
N ILE A 152 -22.70 11.97 -22.59
CA ILE A 152 -23.20 12.54 -23.83
C ILE A 152 -24.71 12.38 -23.75
N THR A 153 -25.42 13.44 -23.37
CA THR A 153 -26.86 13.51 -23.47
C THR A 153 -27.17 13.40 -24.96
N SER A 154 -27.72 12.26 -25.36
CA SER A 154 -28.22 11.98 -26.70
C SER A 154 -29.49 12.79 -26.96
N GLU A 155 -29.36 14.11 -27.00
CA GLU A 155 -30.44 15.06 -27.31
C GLU A 155 -29.95 16.03 -28.38
N THR A 156 -29.60 15.53 -29.57
CA THR A 156 -29.59 16.38 -30.79
C THR A 156 -29.69 15.55 -32.08
N GLU A 157 -30.52 14.50 -32.10
CA GLU A 157 -30.83 13.76 -33.34
C GLU A 157 -32.34 13.56 -33.51
N ASN A 158 -33.14 14.61 -33.23
CA ASN A 158 -34.58 14.57 -33.51
C ASN A 158 -35.19 15.95 -33.85
N GLN A 159 -34.45 16.79 -34.57
CA GLN A 159 -34.96 18.06 -35.13
C GLN A 159 -34.59 18.26 -36.61
N SER A 160 -34.55 17.17 -37.38
CA SER A 160 -34.46 17.21 -38.85
C SER A 160 -35.25 16.05 -39.44
N ASN A 161 -36.57 16.14 -39.33
CA ASN A 161 -37.53 15.46 -40.20
C ASN A 161 -38.63 16.47 -40.55
#